data_AF-A0A914VME2-F1
#
_entry.id   AF-A0A914VME2-F1
#
_cell.length_a   1.000
_cell.length_b   1.000
_cell.length_c   1.000
_cell.angle_alpha   90.00
_cell.angle_beta   90.00
_cell.angle_gamma   90.00
#
_symmetry.space_group_name_H-M   'P 1'
#
loop_
_entity.id
_entity.type
_entity.pdbx_description
1 polymer ?
#
loop_
_entity_poly.entity_id
_entity_poly.type
_entity_poly.pdbx_seq_one_letter_code
_entity_poly.pdbx_strand_id
1 'polypeptide(L)'
;MPVGGQLCSSSAGWEAVYYIHAGITVYLFTLWVIFFKDTPHTHLWTSRREVATIVKGKPSTVQRPPPYGKIVTTPSVWAIGLASVANYFAMQLFVVFMPSYFHNALGFPINHAGLLAALPVLAQFFVKLIGASLSDRCHFSSETTKARV
;
A
#
# COMPACT_ATOMS: atom_id res chain seq x y z
N MET A 1 12.18 -2.57 -10.80
CA MET A 1 11.79 -1.37 -11.58
C MET A 1 12.41 -1.46 -12.99
N PRO A 2 11.86 -2.29 -13.87
CA PRO A 2 12.45 -2.55 -15.19
C PRO A 2 12.48 -1.30 -16.08
N VAL A 3 11.47 -0.44 -15.97
CA VAL A 3 11.36 0.82 -16.72
C VAL A 3 12.47 1.81 -16.35
N GLY A 4 12.80 1.94 -15.07
CA GLY A 4 13.90 2.80 -14.62
C GLY A 4 15.26 2.31 -15.13
N GLY A 5 15.49 0.99 -15.16
CA GLY A 5 16.71 0.41 -15.71
C GLY A 5 16.86 0.68 -17.22
N GLN A 6 15.78 0.52 -17.99
CA GLN A 6 15.78 0.82 -19.43
C GLN A 6 16.01 2.30 -19.73
N LEU A 7 15.41 3.19 -18.92
CA LEU A 7 15.60 4.63 -19.06
C LEU A 7 17.04 5.05 -18.75
N CYS A 8 17.64 4.49 -17.69
CA CYS A 8 19.04 4.77 -17.35
C CYS A 8 20.05 4.26 -18.40
N SER A 9 19.74 3.18 -19.12
CA SER A 9 20.58 2.66 -20.22
C SER A 9 20.34 3.37 -21.56
N SER A 10 19.33 4.22 -21.65
CA SER A 10 19.03 5.00 -22.87
C SER A 10 19.82 6.31 -22.93
N SER A 11 19.84 6.96 -24.10
CA SER A 11 20.49 8.26 -24.29
C SER A 11 19.92 9.40 -23.44
N ALA A 12 18.75 9.20 -22.82
CA ALA A 12 18.12 10.17 -21.91
C ALA A 12 18.76 10.20 -20.52
N GLY A 13 19.61 9.21 -20.19
CA GLY A 13 20.34 9.15 -18.93
C GLY A 13 19.46 8.90 -17.70
N TRP A 14 20.09 8.97 -16.52
CA TRP A 14 19.44 8.71 -15.23
C TRP A 14 18.50 9.84 -14.79
N GLU A 15 18.76 11.08 -15.24
CA GLU A 15 17.96 12.27 -14.91
C GLU A 15 16.52 12.18 -15.43
N ALA A 16 16.33 11.54 -16.59
CA ALA A 16 15.01 11.34 -17.19
C ALA A 16 14.03 10.61 -16.26
N VAL A 17 14.53 9.69 -15.42
CA VAL A 17 13.70 8.97 -14.44
C VAL A 17 13.07 9.96 -13.45
N TYR A 18 13.84 10.95 -12.98
CA TYR A 18 13.36 11.95 -12.02
C TYR A 18 12.32 12.88 -12.65
N TYR A 19 12.58 13.39 -13.86
CA TYR A 19 11.65 14.28 -14.56
C TYR A 19 10.32 13.58 -14.89
N ILE A 20 10.36 12.32 -15.34
CA ILE A 20 9.14 11.54 -15.63
C ILE A 20 8.34 11.31 -14.35
N HIS A 21 9.00 10.90 -13.25
CA HIS A 21 8.30 10.68 -11.97
C HIS A 21 7.72 11.99 -11.41
N ALA A 22 8.43 13.11 -11.56
CA ALA A 22 7.92 14.42 -11.16
C ALA A 22 6.66 14.80 -11.95
N GLY A 23 6.68 14.61 -13.28
CA GLY A 23 5.52 14.87 -14.13
C GLY A 23 4.29 14.02 -13.78
N ILE A 24 4.50 12.71 -13.56
CA ILE A 24 3.44 11.79 -13.12
C ILE A 24 2.88 12.23 -11.75
N THR A 25 3.76 12.61 -10.82
CA THR A 25 3.35 13.04 -9.47
C THR A 25 2.50 14.30 -9.53
N VAL A 26 2.91 15.31 -10.30
CA VAL A 26 2.13 16.55 -10.48
C VAL A 26 0.78 16.24 -11.10
N TYR A 27 0.74 15.42 -12.16
CA TYR A 27 -0.49 15.01 -12.81
C TYR A 27 -1.46 14.32 -11.84
N LEU A 28 -0.99 13.31 -11.10
CA LEU A 28 -1.81 12.58 -10.13
C LEU A 28 -2.27 13.49 -8.98
N PHE A 29 -1.42 14.40 -8.52
CA PHE A 29 -1.79 15.38 -7.50
C PHE A 29 -2.89 16.33 -8.00
N THR A 30 -2.80 16.81 -9.24
CA THR A 30 -3.86 17.62 -9.84
C THR A 30 -5.18 16.86 -9.91
N LEU A 31 -5.16 15.59 -10.35
CA LEU A 31 -6.37 14.75 -10.32
C LEU A 31 -6.93 14.60 -8.91
N TRP A 32 -6.06 14.34 -7.92
CA TRP A 32 -6.46 14.20 -6.53
C TRP A 32 -7.13 15.47 -6.00
N VAL A 33 -6.59 16.66 -6.27
CA VAL A 33 -7.19 17.95 -5.86
C VAL A 33 -8.57 18.17 -6.49
N ILE A 34 -8.76 17.73 -7.73
CA ILE A 34 -10.03 17.88 -8.45
C ILE A 34 -11.09 16.92 -7.89
N PHE A 35 -10.75 15.65 -7.71
CA PHE A 35 -11.71 14.58 -7.38
C PHE A 35 -11.89 14.31 -5.89
N PHE A 36 -10.84 14.47 -5.07
CA PHE A 36 -10.89 14.08 -3.67
C PHE A 36 -11.57 15.17 -2.82
N LYS A 37 -12.54 14.78 -1.99
CA LYS A 37 -13.22 15.65 -1.02
C LYS A 37 -13.33 14.92 0.32
N ASP A 38 -13.03 15.62 1.41
CA ASP A 38 -12.95 15.03 2.76
C ASP A 38 -14.31 14.59 3.32
N THR A 39 -15.40 15.17 2.84
CA THR A 39 -16.74 14.86 3.33
C THR A 39 -17.63 14.36 2.20
N PRO A 40 -18.36 13.25 2.41
CA PRO A 40 -19.27 12.70 1.40
C PRO A 40 -20.42 13.66 1.05
N HIS A 41 -20.68 14.66 1.91
CA HIS A 41 -21.67 15.71 1.66
C HIS A 41 -21.20 16.80 0.69
N THR A 42 -19.88 16.99 0.52
CA THR A 42 -19.32 18.03 -0.36
C THR A 42 -18.98 17.52 -1.75
N HIS A 43 -19.11 16.21 -1.97
CA HIS A 43 -18.78 15.58 -3.23
C HIS A 43 -20.00 15.63 -4.19
N LEU A 44 -19.81 16.27 -5.35
CA LEU A 44 -20.89 16.54 -6.32
C LEU A 44 -21.49 15.27 -6.95
N TRP A 45 -20.74 14.16 -6.97
CA TRP A 45 -21.16 12.91 -7.59
C TRP A 45 -21.71 11.87 -6.62
N THR A 46 -21.86 12.22 -5.33
CA THR A 46 -22.37 11.27 -4.33
C THR A 46 -23.88 11.40 -4.19
N SER A 47 -24.60 10.29 -4.36
CA SER A 47 -26.06 10.28 -4.24
C SER A 47 -26.51 10.40 -2.78
N ARG A 48 -27.65 11.05 -2.52
CA ARG A 48 -28.22 11.15 -1.17
C ARG A 48 -28.43 9.79 -0.50
N ARG A 49 -28.72 8.74 -1.29
CA ARG A 49 -28.86 7.36 -0.79
C ARG A 49 -27.51 6.78 -0.33
N GLU A 50 -26.44 7.07 -1.07
CA GLU A 50 -25.08 6.62 -0.76
C GLU A 50 -24.55 7.31 0.50
N VAL A 51 -24.76 8.63 0.61
CA VAL A 51 -24.45 9.39 1.83
C VAL A 51 -25.17 8.81 3.05
N ALA A 52 -26.46 8.51 2.92
CA ALA A 52 -27.24 7.92 4.01
C ALA A 52 -26.67 6.56 4.46
N THR A 53 -26.25 5.71 3.52
CA THR A 53 -25.60 4.42 3.84
C THR A 53 -24.24 4.60 4.52
N ILE A 54 -23.41 5.54 4.06
CA ILE A 54 -22.08 5.81 4.63
C ILE A 54 -22.16 6.41 6.05
N VAL A 55 -23.17 7.24 6.30
CA VAL A 55 -23.38 7.88 7.60
C VAL A 55 -24.06 6.91 8.59
N LYS A 56 -24.88 5.97 8.08
CA LYS A 56 -25.57 4.96 8.91
C LYS A 56 -24.55 4.05 9.60
N GLY A 57 -24.46 4.17 10.92
CA GLY A 57 -23.58 3.35 11.76
C GLY A 57 -22.27 4.03 12.18
N LYS A 58 -21.97 5.24 11.71
CA LYS A 58 -20.87 6.03 12.27
C LYS A 58 -21.30 6.59 13.63
N PRO A 59 -20.52 6.38 14.71
CA PRO A 59 -20.79 7.05 15.97
C PRO A 59 -20.75 8.56 15.74
N SER A 60 -21.69 9.30 16.33
CA SER A 60 -21.64 10.77 16.33
C SER A 60 -20.25 11.19 16.76
N THR A 61 -19.59 12.06 15.99
CA THR A 61 -18.22 12.52 16.23
C THR A 61 -18.15 13.25 17.57
N VAL A 62 -18.05 12.50 18.67
CA VAL A 62 -17.78 13.06 19.98
C VAL A 62 -16.31 13.48 19.93
N GLN A 63 -16.05 14.79 19.98
CA GLN A 63 -14.70 15.37 20.04
C GLN A 63 -14.01 15.08 21.38
N ARG A 64 -13.96 13.82 21.79
CA ARG A 64 -13.12 13.40 22.92
C ARG A 64 -11.71 13.14 22.37
N PRO A 65 -10.67 13.66 23.03
CA PRO A 65 -9.31 13.30 22.65
C PRO A 65 -9.16 11.77 22.73
N PRO A 66 -8.58 11.12 21.71
CA PRO A 66 -8.31 9.70 21.76
C PRO A 66 -7.49 9.37 23.02
N PRO A 67 -7.78 8.27 23.73
CA PRO A 67 -7.05 7.92 24.95
C PRO A 67 -5.69 7.31 24.61
N TYR A 68 -4.75 8.13 24.12
CA TYR A 68 -3.42 7.71 23.64
C TYR A 68 -2.68 6.85 24.66
N GLY A 69 -2.72 7.21 25.95
CA GLY A 69 -2.08 6.44 27.02
C GLY A 69 -2.59 5.00 27.09
N LYS A 70 -3.90 4.78 26.98
CA LYS A 70 -4.51 3.43 27.02
C LYS A 70 -4.18 2.61 25.76
N ILE A 71 -4.08 3.27 24.61
CA ILE A 71 -3.71 2.63 23.34
C ILE A 71 -2.27 2.11 23.42
N VAL A 72 -1.32 2.95 23.85
CA VAL A 72 0.10 2.56 23.93
C VAL A 72 0.34 1.48 24.99
N THR A 73 -0.45 1.42 26.06
CA THR A 73 -0.31 0.35 27.07
C THR A 73 -0.92 -0.98 26.65
N THR A 74 -1.62 -1.06 25.52
CA THR A 74 -2.29 -2.29 25.08
C THR A 74 -1.28 -3.26 24.45
N PRO A 75 -1.15 -4.52 24.94
CA PRO A 75 -0.18 -5.48 24.42
C PRO A 75 -0.31 -5.77 22.91
N SER A 76 -1.54 -5.84 22.40
CA SER A 76 -1.82 -6.07 20.98
C SER A 76 -1.21 -5.00 20.07
N VAL A 77 -1.11 -3.75 20.53
CA VAL A 77 -0.49 -2.66 19.75
C VAL A 77 1.01 -2.91 19.57
N TRP A 78 1.70 -3.37 20.62
CA TRP A 78 3.12 -3.73 20.54
C TRP A 78 3.35 -5.00 19.72
N ALA A 79 2.47 -6.00 19.85
CA ALA A 79 2.55 -7.23 19.05
C ALA A 79 2.41 -6.92 17.55
N ILE A 80 1.39 -6.15 17.16
CA ILE A 80 1.18 -5.72 15.77
C ILE A 80 2.32 -4.81 15.30
N GLY A 81 2.81 -3.91 16.17
CA GLY A 81 3.94 -3.04 15.87
C GLY A 81 5.20 -3.83 15.54
N LEU A 82 5.58 -4.78 16.41
CA LEU A 82 6.76 -5.62 16.20
C LEU A 82 6.60 -6.52 14.96
N ALA A 83 5.43 -7.12 14.75
CA ALA A 83 5.14 -7.90 13.56
C ALA A 83 5.25 -7.06 12.28
N SER A 84 4.78 -5.81 12.33
CA SER A 84 4.88 -4.87 11.20
C SER A 84 6.33 -4.52 10.91
N VAL A 85 7.14 -4.22 11.93
CA VAL A 85 8.57 -3.94 11.78
C VAL A 85 9.31 -5.13 11.18
N ALA A 86 9.09 -6.33 11.70
CA ALA A 86 9.68 -7.56 11.17
C ALA A 86 9.29 -7.80 9.71
N ASN A 87 8.02 -7.58 9.36
CA ASN A 87 7.52 -7.71 8.00
C ASN A 87 8.15 -6.68 7.04
N TYR A 88 8.23 -5.41 7.44
CA TYR A 88 8.88 -4.37 6.63
C TYR A 88 10.36 -4.65 6.46
N PHE A 89 11.04 -5.08 7.51
CA PHE A 89 12.46 -5.44 7.45
C PHE A 89 12.71 -6.61 6.50
N ALA A 90 11.93 -7.68 6.62
CA ALA A 90 12.02 -8.84 5.72
C ALA A 90 11.74 -8.44 4.26
N MET A 91 10.66 -7.69 4.01
CA MET A 91 10.32 -7.19 2.67
C MET A 91 11.44 -6.35 2.06
N GLN A 92 12.02 -5.43 2.84
CA GLN A 92 13.10 -4.57 2.37
C GLN A 92 14.35 -5.37 2.06
N LEU A 93 14.69 -6.35 2.90
CA LEU A 93 15.82 -7.25 2.68
C LEU A 93 15.63 -8.03 1.36
N PHE A 94 14.45 -8.58 1.12
CA PHE A 94 14.14 -9.24 -0.14
C PHE A 94 14.31 -8.30 -1.34
N VAL A 95 13.75 -7.09 -1.30
CA VAL A 95 13.83 -6.14 -2.43
C VAL A 95 15.27 -5.73 -2.74
N VAL A 96 16.09 -5.50 -1.71
CA VAL A 96 17.48 -5.05 -1.87
C VAL A 96 18.39 -6.16 -2.38
N PHE A 97 18.29 -7.36 -1.82
CA PHE A 97 19.23 -8.44 -2.13
C PHE A 97 18.78 -9.33 -3.31
N MET A 98 17.50 -9.34 -3.67
CA MET A 98 16.98 -10.18 -4.76
C MET A 98 17.65 -9.91 -6.12
N PRO A 99 17.87 -8.65 -6.56
CA PRO A 99 18.58 -8.40 -7.82
C PRO A 99 20.03 -8.88 -7.79
N SER A 100 20.74 -8.64 -6.69
CA SER A 100 22.12 -9.08 -6.49
C SER A 100 22.24 -10.61 -6.46
N TYR A 101 21.26 -11.30 -5.87
CA TYR A 101 21.19 -12.76 -5.85
C TYR A 101 20.98 -13.32 -7.26
N PHE A 102 20.04 -12.77 -8.03
CA PHE A 102 19.80 -13.20 -9.41
C PHE A 102 20.99 -12.97 -10.34
N HIS A 103 21.74 -11.89 -10.12
CA HIS A 103 22.92 -11.61 -10.92
C HIS A 103 24.14 -12.47 -10.50
N ASN A 104 24.50 -12.46 -9.21
CA ASN A 104 25.76 -13.05 -8.74
C ASN A 104 25.67 -14.56 -8.51
N ALA A 105 24.54 -15.09 -8.04
CA ALA A 105 24.40 -16.51 -7.72
C ALA A 105 23.82 -17.32 -8.90
N LEU A 106 22.92 -16.72 -9.69
CA LEU A 106 22.24 -17.38 -10.81
C LEU A 106 22.78 -16.97 -12.19
N GLY A 107 23.70 -16.00 -12.25
CA GLY A 107 24.39 -15.61 -13.49
C GLY A 107 23.50 -14.90 -14.52
N PHE A 108 22.31 -14.42 -14.15
CA PHE A 108 21.43 -13.75 -15.09
C PHE A 108 21.95 -12.34 -15.44
N PRO A 109 21.84 -11.92 -16.72
CA PRO A 109 22.14 -10.55 -17.11
C PRO A 109 21.18 -9.57 -16.41
N ILE A 110 21.70 -8.39 -16.04
CA ILE A 110 21.04 -7.37 -15.20
C ILE A 110 19.65 -6.99 -15.75
N ASN A 111 19.49 -6.94 -17.08
CA ASN A 111 18.23 -6.63 -17.75
C ASN A 111 17.12 -7.67 -17.47
N HIS A 112 17.48 -8.96 -17.44
CA HIS A 112 16.53 -10.03 -17.13
C HIS A 112 16.29 -10.17 -15.63
N ALA A 113 17.32 -9.93 -14.80
CA ALA A 113 17.19 -9.94 -13.34
C ALA A 113 16.15 -8.91 -12.85
N GLY A 114 16.10 -7.72 -13.47
CA GLY A 114 15.11 -6.68 -13.14
C GLY A 114 13.66 -7.04 -13.51
N LEU A 115 13.46 -7.80 -14.59
CA LEU A 115 12.15 -8.33 -14.99
C LEU A 115 11.72 -9.50 -14.09
N LEU A 116 12.63 -10.41 -13.81
CA LEU A 116 12.38 -11.54 -12.90
C LEU A 116 12.07 -11.06 -11.48
N ALA A 117 12.75 -10.02 -11.00
CA ALA A 117 12.46 -9.40 -9.71
C ALA A 117 11.07 -8.70 -9.65
N ALA A 118 10.44 -8.41 -10.79
CA ALA A 118 9.08 -7.86 -10.82
C ALA A 118 7.99 -8.94 -10.67
N LEU A 119 8.28 -10.20 -10.99
CA LEU A 119 7.30 -11.30 -10.91
C LEU A 119 6.78 -11.55 -9.49
N PRO A 120 7.61 -11.63 -8.43
CA PRO A 120 7.12 -11.82 -7.06
C PRO A 120 6.19 -10.70 -6.61
N VAL A 121 6.49 -9.46 -7.01
CA VAL A 121 5.66 -8.28 -6.68
C VAL A 121 4.30 -8.37 -7.37
N LEU A 122 4.27 -8.79 -8.64
CA LEU A 122 3.02 -9.00 -9.37
C LEU A 122 2.20 -10.16 -8.80
N ALA A 123 2.84 -11.26 -8.43
CA ALA A 123 2.18 -12.38 -7.76
C ALA A 123 1.59 -11.94 -6.41
N GLN A 124 2.33 -11.14 -5.64
CA GLN A 124 1.86 -10.57 -4.37
C GLN A 124 0.60 -9.71 -4.56
N PHE A 125 0.50 -8.95 -5.65
CA PHE A 125 -0.68 -8.17 -5.98
C PHE A 125 -1.94 -9.05 -6.12
N PHE A 126 -1.85 -10.13 -6.90
CA PHE A 126 -2.98 -11.05 -7.08
C PHE A 126 -3.34 -11.79 -5.79
N VAL A 127 -2.34 -12.24 -5.04
CA VAL A 127 -2.56 -12.90 -3.74
C VAL A 127 -3.28 -11.96 -2.77
N LYS A 128 -2.91 -10.68 -2.73
CA LYS A 128 -3.61 -9.68 -1.89
C LYS A 128 -5.05 -9.44 -2.34
N LEU A 129 -5.32 -9.37 -3.65
CA LEU A 129 -6.68 -9.20 -4.16
C LEU A 129 -7.59 -10.39 -3.79
N ILE A 130 -7.09 -11.60 -3.98
CA ILE A 130 -7.82 -12.83 -3.65
C ILE A 130 -7.99 -12.93 -2.12
N GLY A 131 -6.92 -12.65 -1.36
CA GLY A 131 -6.93 -12.68 0.09
C GLY A 131 -7.91 -11.67 0.70
N ALA A 132 -7.97 -10.44 0.18
CA ALA A 132 -8.93 -9.43 0.60
C ALA A 132 -10.37 -9.88 0.30
N SER A 133 -10.60 -10.36 -0.93
CA SER A 133 -11.93 -10.85 -1.35
C SER A 133 -12.39 -12.04 -0.51
N LEU A 134 -11.48 -12.94 -0.14
CA LEU A 134 -11.77 -14.08 0.73
C LEU A 134 -12.00 -13.64 2.17
N SER A 135 -11.19 -12.72 2.68
CA SER A 135 -11.34 -12.15 4.03
C SER A 135 -12.72 -11.48 4.21
N ASP A 136 -13.15 -10.70 3.22
CA ASP A 136 -14.45 -10.02 3.25
C ASP A 136 -15.63 -11.01 3.20
N ARG A 137 -15.46 -12.16 2.55
CA ARG A 137 -16.49 -13.23 2.49
C ARG A 137 -16.51 -14.11 3.74
N CYS A 138 -15.41 -14.14 4.50
CA CYS A 138 -15.28 -14.94 5.70
C CYS A 138 -15.88 -14.24 6.93
N HIS A 139 -17.19 -14.41 7.13
CA HIS A 139 -17.92 -13.94 8.34
C HIS A 139 -17.76 -14.86 9.57
N PHE A 140 -16.85 -15.85 9.55
CA PHE A 140 -16.78 -16.92 10.54
C PHE A 140 -16.32 -16.46 11.95
N SER A 141 -15.70 -15.28 12.09
CA SER A 141 -15.26 -14.76 13.38
C SER A 141 -15.64 -13.29 13.54
N SER A 142 -16.30 -12.98 14.65
CA SER A 142 -16.64 -11.61 15.05
C SER A 142 -15.38 -10.74 15.08
N GLU A 143 -15.42 -9.59 14.43
CA GLU A 143 -14.31 -8.62 14.35
C GLU A 143 -13.74 -8.25 15.73
N THR A 144 -14.58 -8.30 16.77
CA THR A 144 -14.19 -8.08 18.17
C THR A 144 -13.32 -9.19 18.77
N THR A 145 -13.40 -10.41 18.25
CA THR A 145 -12.53 -11.52 18.66
C THR A 145 -11.17 -11.44 17.97
N LYS A 146 -11.11 -11.01 16.71
CA LYS A 146 -9.84 -10.80 15.97
C LYS A 146 -8.98 -9.69 16.60
N ALA A 147 -9.60 -8.64 17.14
CA ALA A 147 -8.89 -7.51 17.76
C ALA A 147 -8.42 -7.77 19.21
N ARG A 148 -8.89 -8.85 19.84
CA ARG A 148 -8.56 -9.22 21.23
C ARG A 148 -7.48 -10.29 21.36
N VAL A 149 -7.10 -10.93 20.25
CA VAL A 149 -6.00 -11.90 20.18
C VAL A 149 -4.70 -11.19 19.84
#